data_AF-A0A7D7LUI3-F1
#
_entry.id   AF-A0A7D7LUI3-F1
#
_cell.length_a   1.000
_cell.length_b   1.000
_cell.length_c   1.000
_cell.angle_alpha   90.00
_cell.angle_beta   90.00
_cell.angle_gamma   90.00
#
_symmetry.space_group_name_H-M   'P 1'
#
loop_
_entity.id
_entity.type
_entity.pdbx_description
1 polymer ?
#
loop_
_entity_poly.entity_id
_entity_poly.type
_entity_poly.pdbx_seq_one_letter_code
_entity_poly.pdbx_strand_id
1 'polypeptide(L)'
;MENYTFIIFLLLCLALPLSLIRKGSFAVSAKIARMVIVLGAMAYYTVWFVKRSKYPFVMDAMAVQIINKLPQALDFYVVRVNNTDSAGEPYNLKHAGRIRPEHYQLEYLKMDHSDEFWIAGYLGKKNMVYFSQHAVPNRDSDQVVEVHNYINQSQKLSKTAGLLIDAQKMRNNRSSVYVTLSLLLIFLNGVLLLRRQ
;
A
#
# COMPACT_ATOMS: atom_id res chain seq x y z
N MET A 1 10.12 -5.64 -3.42
CA MET A 1 9.90 -5.49 -1.95
C MET A 1 9.30 -6.74 -1.32
N GLU A 2 8.30 -7.38 -1.94
CA GLU A 2 7.69 -8.61 -1.41
C GLU A 2 8.72 -9.74 -1.17
N ASN A 3 9.72 -9.86 -2.05
CA ASN A 3 10.79 -10.85 -1.91
C ASN A 3 11.59 -10.68 -0.60
N TYR A 4 11.89 -9.44 -0.19
CA TYR A 4 12.64 -9.18 1.06
C TYR A 4 11.81 -9.48 2.30
N THR A 5 10.52 -9.09 2.30
CA THR A 5 9.61 -9.46 3.40
C THR A 5 9.45 -10.96 3.54
N PHE A 6 9.41 -11.69 2.42
CA PHE A 6 9.33 -13.15 2.42
C PHE A 6 10.61 -13.82 2.94
N ILE A 7 11.79 -13.33 2.53
CA ILE A 7 13.08 -13.84 3.02
C ILE A 7 13.21 -13.62 4.54
N ILE A 8 12.87 -12.43 5.03
CA ILE A 8 12.90 -12.13 6.47
C ILE A 8 11.92 -13.02 7.23
N PHE A 9 10.72 -13.21 6.70
CA PHE A 9 9.75 -14.15 7.25
C PHE A 9 10.31 -15.57 7.36
N LEU A 10 10.96 -16.08 6.32
CA LEU A 10 11.57 -17.42 6.32
C LEU A 10 12.70 -17.54 7.36
N LEU A 11 13.57 -16.52 7.45
CA LEU A 11 14.63 -16.47 8.46
C LEU A 11 14.07 -16.47 9.90
N LEU A 12 12.98 -15.74 10.13
CA LEU A 12 12.30 -15.71 11.43
C LEU A 12 11.62 -17.06 11.78
N CYS A 13 11.08 -17.75 10.78
CA CYS A 13 10.60 -19.13 10.94
C CYS A 13 11.73 -20.09 11.28
N LEU A 14 12.89 -19.97 10.64
CA LEU A 14 14.07 -20.81 10.91
C LEU A 14 14.69 -20.51 12.29
N ALA A 15 14.54 -19.28 12.79
CA ALA A 15 15.01 -18.89 14.12
C ALA A 15 14.23 -19.59 15.26
N LEU A 16 12.98 -19.99 15.04
CA LEU A 16 12.15 -20.69 16.02
C LEU A 16 12.70 -22.06 16.43
N PRO A 17 12.96 -23.02 15.52
CA PRO A 17 13.50 -24.33 15.90
C PRO A 17 14.91 -24.22 16.48
N LEU A 18 15.70 -23.21 16.10
CA LEU A 18 16.98 -22.93 16.76
C LEU A 18 16.83 -22.67 18.28
N SER A 19 15.66 -22.22 18.75
CA SER A 19 15.39 -22.03 20.18
C SER A 19 15.31 -23.34 21.00
N LEU A 20 15.12 -24.48 20.33
CA LEU A 20 15.06 -25.80 20.97
C LEU A 20 16.45 -26.35 21.33
N ILE A 21 17.51 -25.81 20.72
CA ILE A 21 18.90 -26.26 20.94
C ILE A 21 19.42 -25.62 22.23
N ARG A 22 19.22 -26.29 23.38
CA ARG A 22 19.53 -25.77 24.73
C ARG A 22 20.89 -26.22 25.31
N LYS A 23 21.54 -27.24 24.76
CA LYS A 23 22.79 -27.82 25.31
C LYS A 23 23.79 -28.15 24.20
N GLY A 24 25.08 -27.96 24.47
CA GLY A 24 26.21 -28.24 23.55
C GLY A 24 26.95 -26.97 23.08
N SER A 25 28.09 -27.13 22.40
CA SER A 25 28.87 -25.98 21.87
C SER A 25 28.09 -25.15 20.85
N PHE A 26 27.15 -25.78 20.13
CA PHE A 26 26.28 -25.13 19.15
C PHE A 26 25.19 -24.25 19.76
N ALA A 27 24.90 -24.35 21.07
CA ALA A 27 23.86 -23.57 21.72
C ALA A 27 24.18 -22.07 21.73
N VAL A 28 25.45 -21.70 21.92
CA VAL A 28 25.89 -20.30 21.91
C VAL A 28 25.78 -19.71 20.51
N SER A 29 26.26 -20.42 19.48
CA SER A 29 26.17 -20.00 18.08
C SER A 29 24.72 -19.84 17.62
N ALA A 30 23.83 -20.78 17.99
CA ALA A 30 22.41 -20.69 17.68
C ALA A 30 21.74 -19.46 18.33
N LYS A 31 22.14 -19.12 19.57
CA LYS A 31 21.65 -17.93 20.28
C LYS A 31 22.10 -16.63 19.62
N ILE A 32 23.37 -16.54 19.20
CA ILE A 32 23.91 -15.36 18.50
C ILE A 32 23.23 -15.20 17.14
N ALA A 33 23.15 -16.26 16.34
CA ALA A 33 22.50 -16.23 15.02
C ALA A 33 21.06 -15.73 15.12
N ARG A 34 20.30 -16.23 16.11
CA ARG A 34 18.93 -15.79 16.36
C ARG A 34 18.84 -14.33 16.78
N MET A 35 19.73 -13.86 17.65
CA MET A 35 19.77 -12.44 18.04
C MET A 35 20.02 -11.53 16.83
N VAL A 36 20.94 -11.91 15.94
CA VAL A 36 21.21 -11.18 14.69
C VAL A 36 19.98 -11.15 13.79
N ILE A 37 19.30 -12.28 13.60
CA ILE A 37 18.08 -12.36 12.78
C ILE A 37 16.97 -11.45 13.34
N VAL A 38 16.71 -11.53 14.65
CA VAL A 38 15.64 -10.74 15.29
C VAL A 38 15.93 -9.24 15.24
N LEU A 39 17.15 -8.82 15.57
CA LEU A 39 17.55 -7.41 15.53
C LEU A 39 17.54 -6.88 14.09
N GLY A 40 18.05 -7.66 13.13
CA GLY A 40 18.03 -7.31 11.71
C GLY A 40 16.60 -7.16 11.17
N ALA A 41 15.71 -8.09 11.51
CA ALA A 41 14.30 -8.00 11.12
C ALA A 41 13.61 -6.79 11.75
N MET A 42 13.86 -6.51 13.04
CA MET A 42 13.29 -5.36 13.74
C MET A 42 13.75 -4.02 13.13
N ALA A 43 15.04 -3.91 12.80
CA ALA A 43 15.58 -2.74 12.11
C ALA A 43 14.94 -2.54 10.73
N TYR A 44 14.83 -3.62 9.94
CA TYR A 44 14.18 -3.58 8.62
C TYR A 44 12.74 -3.10 8.71
N TYR A 45 11.93 -3.68 9.60
CA TYR A 45 10.52 -3.29 9.73
C TYR A 45 10.35 -1.87 10.28
N THR A 46 11.27 -1.41 11.13
CA THR A 46 11.27 -0.01 11.59
C THR A 46 11.48 0.96 10.43
N VAL A 47 12.50 0.73 9.59
CA VAL A 47 12.76 1.57 8.41
C VAL A 47 11.60 1.49 7.42
N TRP A 48 11.05 0.30 7.20
CA TRP A 48 9.90 0.09 6.33
C TRP A 48 8.66 0.86 6.82
N PHE A 49 8.37 0.80 8.13
CA PHE A 49 7.23 1.47 8.74
C PHE A 49 7.35 2.99 8.64
N VAL A 50 8.54 3.54 8.91
CA VAL A 50 8.81 4.97 8.76
C VAL A 50 8.62 5.42 7.30
N LYS A 51 9.16 4.66 6.34
CA LYS A 51 8.99 4.97 4.91
C LYS A 51 7.53 4.93 4.47
N ARG A 52 6.73 4.01 5.01
CA ARG A 52 5.31 3.85 4.66
C ARG A 52 4.39 4.85 5.37
N SER A 53 4.76 5.30 6.56
CA SER A 53 3.94 6.21 7.39
C SER A 53 4.11 7.68 7.03
N LYS A 54 5.21 8.07 6.37
CA LYS A 54 5.37 9.42 5.87
C LYS A 54 4.32 9.66 4.78
N TYR A 55 3.34 10.52 5.07
CA TYR A 55 2.53 11.15 4.04
C TYR A 55 3.49 11.86 3.09
N PRO A 56 3.54 11.48 1.80
CA PRO A 56 4.35 12.21 0.86
C PRO A 56 3.64 13.54 0.63
N PHE A 57 4.01 14.57 1.39
CA PHE A 57 3.84 15.94 0.92
C PHE A 57 4.78 16.06 -0.27
N VAL A 58 4.21 15.98 -1.47
CA VAL A 58 4.98 16.01 -2.70
C VAL A 58 5.01 17.47 -3.15
N MET A 59 6.19 18.08 -3.14
CA MET A 59 6.38 19.38 -3.79
C MET A 59 6.05 19.26 -5.28
N ASP A 60 5.42 20.31 -5.81
CA ASP A 60 4.95 20.41 -7.20
C ASP A 60 3.91 19.33 -7.58
N ALA A 61 3.08 18.91 -6.61
CA ALA A 61 1.94 18.05 -6.87
C ALA A 61 0.64 18.85 -6.99
N MET A 62 -0.15 18.53 -8.01
CA MET A 62 -1.50 19.04 -8.20
C MET A 62 -2.42 18.43 -7.13
N ALA A 63 -3.21 19.25 -6.43
CA ALA A 63 -4.20 18.75 -5.50
C ALA A 63 -5.50 18.41 -6.25
N VAL A 64 -6.01 17.20 -6.03
CA VAL A 64 -7.31 16.76 -6.51
C VAL A 64 -8.24 16.60 -5.32
N GLN A 65 -9.25 17.46 -5.25
CA GLN A 65 -10.30 17.40 -4.25
C GLN A 65 -11.45 16.55 -4.77
N ILE A 66 -11.68 15.39 -4.15
CA ILE A 66 -12.79 14.50 -4.50
C ILE A 66 -13.91 14.72 -3.49
N ILE A 67 -15.06 15.21 -3.97
CA ILE A 67 -16.24 15.48 -3.14
C ILE A 67 -17.31 14.44 -3.46
N ASN A 68 -17.75 13.70 -2.44
CA ASN A 68 -18.81 12.73 -2.60
C ASN A 68 -20.17 13.39 -2.33
N LYS A 69 -20.97 13.63 -3.38
CA LYS A 69 -22.34 14.15 -3.27
C LYS A 69 -23.40 13.05 -3.33
N LEU A 70 -23.00 11.78 -3.36
CA LEU A 70 -23.92 10.65 -3.34
C LEU A 70 -24.41 10.36 -1.92
N PRO A 71 -25.63 9.81 -1.76
CA PRO A 71 -26.22 9.53 -0.45
C PRO A 71 -25.51 8.42 0.33
N GLN A 72 -24.58 7.68 -0.30
CA GLN A 72 -23.84 6.58 0.31
C GLN A 72 -22.35 6.84 0.30
N ALA A 73 -21.65 6.34 1.32
CA ALA A 73 -20.20 6.44 1.39
C ALA A 73 -19.55 5.49 0.36
N LEU A 74 -18.75 6.06 -0.54
CA LEU A 74 -18.03 5.34 -1.58
C LEU A 74 -16.55 5.26 -1.25
N ASP A 75 -15.93 4.16 -1.69
CA ASP A 75 -14.49 3.94 -1.60
C ASP A 75 -13.83 4.37 -2.90
N PHE A 76 -13.08 5.47 -2.84
CA PHE A 76 -12.48 6.12 -4.01
C PHE A 76 -11.02 5.73 -4.23
N TYR A 77 -10.68 5.55 -5.49
CA TYR A 77 -9.36 5.23 -5.98
C TYR A 77 -9.00 6.20 -7.11
N VAL A 78 -7.75 6.65 -7.11
CA VAL A 78 -7.22 7.56 -8.13
C VAL A 78 -6.11 6.85 -8.87
N VAL A 79 -6.27 6.71 -10.18
CA VAL A 79 -5.27 6.12 -11.08
C VAL A 79 -4.64 7.23 -11.89
N ARG A 80 -3.37 7.50 -11.69
CA ARG A 80 -2.59 8.38 -12.57
C ARG A 80 -2.01 7.56 -13.70
N VAL A 81 -2.13 8.06 -14.93
CA VAL A 81 -1.59 7.42 -16.13
C VAL A 81 -0.30 8.12 -16.50
N ASN A 82 0.79 7.37 -16.55
CA ASN A 82 2.08 7.91 -16.98
C ASN A 82 2.22 7.79 -18.49
N ASN A 83 2.85 8.79 -19.10
CA ASN A 83 3.18 8.75 -20.52
C ASN A 83 4.21 7.64 -20.77
N THR A 84 4.03 6.91 -21.87
CA THR A 84 4.78 5.71 -22.25
C THR A 84 6.29 5.92 -22.41
N ASP A 85 6.75 7.16 -22.52
CA ASP A 85 8.16 7.52 -22.68
C ASP A 85 8.93 7.54 -21.35
N SER A 86 8.24 7.43 -20.22
CA SER A 86 8.86 7.34 -18.90
C SER A 86 9.14 5.88 -18.55
N ALA A 87 10.40 5.54 -18.23
CA ALA A 87 10.88 4.19 -17.91
C ALA A 87 10.34 3.59 -16.59
N GLY A 88 9.06 3.77 -16.28
CA GLY A 88 8.39 3.36 -15.05
C GLY A 88 7.06 2.65 -15.28
N GLU A 89 6.39 2.29 -14.17
CA GLU A 89 5.06 1.65 -14.21
C GLU A 89 4.05 2.57 -14.94
N PRO A 90 3.29 2.06 -15.93
CA PRO A 90 2.39 2.87 -16.75
C PRO A 90 1.21 3.46 -15.95
N TYR A 91 0.88 2.86 -14.82
CA TYR A 91 -0.21 3.29 -13.95
C TYR A 91 0.26 3.41 -12.50
N ASN A 92 -0.05 4.55 -11.89
CA ASN A 92 0.18 4.75 -10.46
C ASN A 92 -1.16 4.89 -9.74
N LEU A 93 -1.52 3.86 -8.98
CA LEU A 93 -2.78 3.81 -8.26
C LEU A 93 -2.60 4.25 -6.79
N LYS A 94 -3.40 5.24 -6.40
CA LYS A 94 -3.57 5.67 -5.01
C LYS A 94 -4.97 5.32 -4.53
N HIS A 95 -5.05 4.87 -3.28
CA HIS A 95 -6.32 4.72 -2.57
C HIS A 95 -6.61 6.05 -1.90
N ALA A 96 -7.65 6.76 -2.36
CA ALA A 96 -8.05 7.99 -1.72
C ALA A 96 -8.66 7.62 -0.36
N GLY A 97 -9.69 6.80 -0.37
CA GLY A 97 -10.31 6.35 0.87
C GLY A 97 -11.81 6.29 0.76
N ARG A 98 -12.45 5.98 1.88
CA ARG A 98 -13.90 5.92 1.97
C ARG A 98 -14.46 7.29 2.32
N ILE A 99 -14.94 8.00 1.31
CA ILE A 99 -15.46 9.37 1.45
C ILE A 99 -16.97 9.29 1.76
N ARG A 100 -17.36 9.91 2.88
CA ARG A 100 -18.76 9.98 3.32
C ARG A 100 -19.56 10.96 2.43
N PRO A 101 -20.90 10.85 2.39
CA PRO A 101 -21.74 11.84 1.74
C PRO A 101 -21.43 13.26 2.24
N GLU A 102 -21.41 14.23 1.34
CA GLU A 102 -21.09 15.65 1.58
C GLU A 102 -19.70 15.93 2.17
N HIS A 103 -18.80 14.95 2.15
CA HIS A 103 -17.42 15.13 2.57
C HIS A 103 -16.49 15.10 1.36
N TYR A 104 -15.32 15.69 1.55
CA TYR A 104 -14.26 15.69 0.55
C TYR A 104 -12.98 15.05 1.10
N GLN A 105 -12.16 14.58 0.17
CA GLN A 105 -10.80 14.17 0.45
C GLN A 105 -9.85 14.78 -0.59
N LEU A 106 -8.69 15.24 -0.12
CA LEU A 106 -7.64 15.80 -0.94
C LEU A 106 -6.60 14.73 -1.26
N GLU A 107 -6.30 14.56 -2.54
CA GLU A 107 -5.24 13.68 -3.01
C GLU A 107 -4.20 14.48 -3.80
N TYR A 108 -2.95 14.35 -3.42
CA TYR A 108 -1.84 15.02 -4.11
C TYR A 108 -1.28 14.14 -5.21
N LEU A 109 -1.35 14.61 -6.45
CA LEU A 109 -0.91 13.87 -7.63
C LEU A 109 0.27 14.58 -8.29
N LYS A 110 1.39 13.88 -8.44
CA LYS A 110 2.57 14.38 -9.13
C LYS A 110 2.41 14.14 -10.63
N MET A 111 2.22 15.20 -11.41
CA MET A 111 1.84 15.11 -12.82
C MET A 111 2.99 15.38 -13.80
N ASP A 112 4.25 15.37 -13.35
CA ASP A 112 5.44 15.66 -14.18
C ASP A 112 5.47 14.89 -15.51
N HIS A 113 4.98 13.64 -15.49
CA HIS A 113 4.98 12.71 -16.61
C HIS A 113 3.59 12.13 -16.91
N SER A 114 2.53 12.83 -16.53
CA SER A 114 1.15 12.36 -16.64
C SER A 114 0.24 13.47 -17.12
N ASP A 115 -0.50 13.20 -18.19
CA ASP A 115 -1.47 14.15 -18.76
C ASP A 115 -2.92 13.79 -18.40
N GLU A 116 -3.14 12.66 -17.73
CA GLU A 116 -4.47 12.23 -17.30
C GLU A 116 -4.47 11.45 -15.98
N PHE A 117 -5.60 11.49 -15.31
CA PHE A 117 -5.92 10.62 -14.19
C PHE A 117 -7.37 10.14 -14.24
N TRP A 118 -7.62 9.01 -13.62
CA TRP A 118 -8.93 8.39 -13.53
C TRP A 118 -9.36 8.33 -12.07
N ILE A 119 -10.65 8.53 -11.83
CA ILE A 119 -11.26 8.32 -10.52
C ILE A 119 -12.22 7.15 -10.63
N ALA A 120 -12.08 6.19 -9.72
CA ALA A 120 -12.98 5.04 -9.59
C ALA A 120 -13.59 5.03 -8.19
N GLY A 121 -14.92 4.96 -8.11
CA GLY A 121 -15.68 4.88 -6.87
C GLY A 121 -16.37 3.53 -6.73
N TYR A 122 -16.15 2.87 -5.60
CA TYR A 122 -16.72 1.57 -5.28
C TYR A 122 -17.79 1.68 -4.19
N LEU A 123 -18.90 1.00 -4.43
CA LEU A 123 -19.89 0.69 -3.41
C LEU A 123 -19.62 -0.71 -2.85
N GLY A 124 -19.09 -0.77 -1.64
CA GLY A 124 -18.66 -2.03 -1.02
C GLY A 124 -17.38 -2.59 -1.65
N LYS A 125 -17.21 -3.93 -1.66
CA LYS A 125 -15.92 -4.55 -1.99
C LYS A 125 -15.64 -4.72 -3.49
N LYS A 126 -16.68 -4.91 -4.31
CA LYS A 126 -16.54 -5.34 -5.72
C LYS A 126 -17.34 -4.52 -6.72
N ASN A 127 -18.29 -3.70 -6.27
CA ASN A 127 -19.16 -2.98 -7.19
C ASN A 127 -18.62 -1.59 -7.48
N MET A 128 -18.00 -1.40 -8.65
CA MET A 128 -17.59 -0.07 -9.11
C MET A 128 -18.80 0.64 -9.68
N VAL A 129 -19.20 1.72 -9.03
CA VAL A 129 -20.43 2.47 -9.36
C VAL A 129 -20.13 3.82 -9.98
N TYR A 130 -18.88 4.27 -9.90
CA TYR A 130 -18.41 5.51 -10.48
C TYR A 130 -17.06 5.30 -11.18
N PHE A 131 -16.93 5.85 -12.38
CA PHE A 131 -15.69 5.93 -13.12
C PHE A 131 -15.69 7.19 -14.00
N SER A 132 -14.66 8.03 -13.84
CA SER A 132 -14.41 9.18 -14.69
C SER A 132 -12.93 9.29 -15.08
N GLN A 133 -12.70 9.81 -16.29
CA GLN A 133 -11.39 10.17 -16.82
C GLN A 133 -11.28 11.69 -16.85
N HIS A 134 -10.15 12.21 -16.38
CA HIS A 134 -9.86 13.63 -16.30
C HIS A 134 -8.51 13.90 -16.99
N ALA A 135 -8.55 14.70 -18.05
CA ALA A 135 -7.35 15.25 -18.67
C ALA A 135 -6.82 16.43 -17.84
N VAL A 136 -5.50 16.59 -17.79
CA VAL A 136 -4.81 17.65 -17.05
C VAL A 136 -4.12 18.58 -18.05
N PRO A 137 -4.85 19.52 -18.67
CA PRO A 137 -4.25 20.45 -19.62
C PRO A 137 -3.35 21.49 -18.94
N ASN A 138 -3.62 21.82 -17.68
CA ASN A 138 -2.79 22.70 -16.85
C ASN A 138 -2.42 21.97 -15.56
N ARG A 139 -1.12 21.87 -15.29
CA ARG A 139 -0.56 21.13 -14.14
C ARG A 139 -0.46 21.99 -12.87
N ASP A 140 -0.55 23.31 -13.03
CA ASP A 140 -0.41 24.28 -11.94
C ASP A 140 -1.76 24.60 -11.26
N SER A 141 -2.87 24.10 -11.81
CA SER A 141 -4.21 24.33 -11.28
C SER A 141 -4.73 23.10 -10.53
N ASP A 142 -5.15 23.30 -9.28
CA ASP A 142 -5.86 22.29 -8.50
C ASP A 142 -7.20 21.92 -9.17
N GLN A 143 -7.60 20.66 -9.02
CA GLN A 143 -8.84 20.15 -9.60
C GLN A 143 -9.83 19.75 -8.51
N VAL A 144 -11.10 20.15 -8.71
CA VAL A 144 -12.21 19.72 -7.87
C VAL A 144 -13.09 18.77 -8.68
N VAL A 145 -13.32 17.57 -8.16
CA VAL A 145 -14.17 16.56 -8.78
C VAL A 145 -15.34 16.24 -7.85
N GLU A 146 -16.53 16.64 -8.29
CA GLU A 146 -17.77 16.41 -7.55
C GLU A 146 -18.56 15.24 -8.12
N VAL A 147 -18.75 14.21 -7.29
CA VAL A 147 -19.39 12.95 -7.66
C VAL A 147 -20.87 13.03 -7.32
N HIS A 148 -21.67 13.44 -8.30
CA HIS A 148 -23.11 13.62 -8.15
C HIS A 148 -23.94 12.36 -8.46
N ASN A 149 -23.46 11.55 -9.40
CA ASN A 149 -24.22 10.44 -9.96
C ASN A 149 -23.35 9.20 -10.13
N TYR A 150 -23.99 8.03 -10.16
CA TYR A 150 -23.36 6.80 -10.60
C TYR A 150 -23.15 6.86 -12.12
N ILE A 151 -21.90 7.09 -12.53
CA ILE A 151 -21.53 7.25 -13.93
C ILE A 151 -20.37 6.33 -14.21
N ASN A 152 -20.42 5.62 -15.35
CA ASN A 152 -19.25 4.98 -15.91
C ASN A 152 -18.99 5.59 -17.29
N GLN A 153 -18.04 6.52 -17.37
CA GLN A 153 -17.74 7.24 -18.61
C GLN A 153 -17.20 6.31 -19.72
N SER A 154 -16.48 5.24 -19.36
CA SER A 154 -15.90 4.30 -20.33
C SER A 154 -15.77 2.91 -19.75
N GLN A 155 -16.57 1.97 -20.25
CA GLN A 155 -16.54 0.57 -19.79
C GLN A 155 -15.17 -0.10 -19.98
N LYS A 156 -14.44 0.25 -21.06
CA LYS A 156 -13.12 -0.31 -21.35
C LYS A 156 -12.11 0.16 -20.30
N LEU A 157 -12.02 1.47 -20.06
CA LEU A 157 -11.08 2.04 -19.10
C LEU A 157 -11.44 1.67 -17.67
N SER A 158 -12.73 1.64 -17.34
CA SER A 158 -13.22 1.22 -16.03
C SER A 158 -12.83 -0.24 -15.73
N LYS A 159 -12.87 -1.13 -16.73
CA LYS A 159 -12.44 -2.53 -16.57
C LYS A 159 -10.94 -2.60 -16.30
N THR A 160 -10.12 -1.83 -17.03
CA THR A 160 -8.67 -1.73 -16.80
C THR A 160 -8.37 -1.21 -15.40
N ALA A 161 -9.01 -0.11 -15.00
CA ALA A 161 -8.89 0.45 -13.66
C ALA A 161 -9.28 -0.57 -12.58
N GLY A 162 -10.38 -1.31 -12.79
CA GLY A 162 -10.81 -2.37 -11.89
C GLY A 162 -9.76 -3.47 -11.70
N LEU A 163 -9.15 -3.95 -12.79
CA LEU A 163 -8.08 -4.95 -12.74
C LEU A 163 -6.84 -4.43 -11.98
N LEU A 164 -6.46 -3.17 -12.21
CA LEU A 164 -5.33 -2.53 -11.51
C LEU A 164 -5.62 -2.42 -10.00
N ILE A 165 -6.83 -2.02 -9.64
CA ILE A 165 -7.28 -1.86 -8.25
C ILE A 165 -7.32 -3.21 -7.54
N ASP A 166 -7.88 -4.24 -8.18
CA ASP A 166 -7.95 -5.57 -7.61
C ASP A 166 -6.55 -6.18 -7.42
N ALA A 167 -5.66 -6.03 -8.42
CA ALA A 167 -4.28 -6.48 -8.30
C ALA A 167 -3.54 -5.78 -7.14
N GLN A 168 -3.74 -4.46 -6.98
CA GLN A 168 -3.16 -3.72 -5.85
C GLN A 168 -3.73 -4.13 -4.50
N LYS A 169 -5.06 -4.35 -4.40
CA LYS A 169 -5.70 -4.87 -3.18
C LYS A 169 -5.14 -6.24 -2.81
N MET A 170 -5.00 -7.14 -3.77
CA MET A 170 -4.42 -8.47 -3.54
C MET A 170 -2.97 -8.39 -3.06
N ARG A 171 -2.12 -7.58 -3.70
CA ARG A 171 -0.74 -7.36 -3.27
C ARG A 171 -0.66 -6.77 -1.87
N ASN A 172 -1.45 -5.74 -1.57
CA ASN A 172 -1.48 -5.13 -0.24
C ASN A 172 -1.97 -6.11 0.83
N ASN A 173 -3.02 -6.90 0.57
CA ASN A 173 -3.49 -7.91 1.51
C ASN A 173 -2.44 -8.97 1.76
N ARG A 174 -1.82 -9.52 0.70
CA ARG A 174 -0.75 -10.50 0.82
C ARG A 174 0.44 -9.95 1.62
N SER A 175 0.88 -8.73 1.29
CA SER A 175 1.95 -8.06 2.02
C SER A 175 1.59 -7.84 3.49
N SER A 176 0.35 -7.44 3.78
CA SER A 176 -0.14 -7.23 5.15
C SER A 176 -0.07 -8.52 5.97
N VAL A 177 -0.45 -9.66 5.39
CA VAL A 177 -0.35 -10.98 6.04
C VAL A 177 1.10 -11.33 6.38
N TYR A 178 2.05 -11.15 5.45
CA TYR A 178 3.45 -11.44 5.72
C TYR A 178 4.06 -10.51 6.78
N VAL A 179 3.69 -9.23 6.76
CA VAL A 179 4.16 -8.24 7.74
C VAL A 179 3.63 -8.58 9.13
N THR A 180 2.32 -8.84 9.29
CA THR A 180 1.74 -9.18 10.60
C THR A 180 2.31 -10.49 11.16
N LEU A 181 2.46 -11.51 10.32
CA LEU A 181 3.04 -12.77 10.73
C LEU A 181 4.52 -12.63 11.13
N SER A 182 5.29 -11.79 10.42
CA SER A 182 6.68 -11.52 10.78
C SER A 182 6.81 -10.73 12.08
N LEU A 183 5.94 -9.75 12.33
CA LEU A 183 5.90 -9.04 13.62
C LEU A 183 5.57 -9.98 14.78
N LEU A 184 4.63 -10.92 14.57
CA LEU A 184 4.33 -11.96 15.55
C LEU A 184 5.54 -12.86 15.82
N LEU A 185 6.28 -13.25 14.78
CA LEU A 185 7.50 -14.05 14.92
C LEU A 185 8.64 -13.30 15.61
N ILE A 186 8.80 -12.00 15.34
CA ILE A 186 9.76 -11.13 16.04
C ILE A 186 9.41 -11.10 17.52
N PHE A 187 8.13 -10.88 17.86
CA PHE A 187 7.67 -10.89 19.25
C PHE A 187 7.95 -12.23 19.93
N LEU A 188 7.53 -13.35 19.30
CA LEU A 188 7.73 -14.69 19.85
C LEU A 188 9.21 -15.02 20.03
N ASN A 189 10.04 -14.74 19.02
CA ASN A 189 11.50 -14.92 19.13
C ASN A 189 12.10 -13.97 20.17
N GLY A 190 11.60 -12.76 20.35
CA GLY A 190 12.05 -11.83 21.38
C GLY A 190 11.74 -12.38 22.79
N VAL A 191 10.50 -12.78 23.04
CA VAL A 191 10.08 -13.37 24.33
C VAL A 191 10.89 -14.62 24.66
N LEU A 192 11.06 -15.52 23.70
CA LEU A 192 11.85 -16.74 23.90
C LEU A 192 13.36 -16.48 24.08
N LEU A 193 13.89 -15.30 23.69
CA LEU A 193 15.29 -14.91 23.93
C LEU A 193 15.45 -14.33 25.34
N LEU A 194 14.45 -13.57 25.78
CA LEU A 194 14.40 -12.91 27.09
C LEU A 194 14.01 -13.86 28.22
N ARG A 195 13.24 -14.91 27.92
CA ARG A 195 12.92 -15.97 28.88
C ARG A 195 14.23 -16.65 29.29
N ARG A 196 14.62 -16.50 30.57
CA ARG A 196 15.75 -17.23 31.16
C ARG A 196 15.60 -18.72 30.81
N GLN A 197 16.56 -19.25 30.06
CA GLN A 197 16.80 -20.68 29.94
C GLN A 197 17.61 -21.15 31.14
#